data_AF-A0A443RZB7-F1
#
_entry.id   AF-A0A443RZB7-F1
#
_cell.length_a   1.000
_cell.length_b   1.000
_cell.length_c   1.000
_cell.angle_alpha   90.00
_cell.angle_beta   90.00
_cell.angle_gamma   90.00
#
_symmetry.space_group_name_H-M   'P 1'
#
loop_
_entity.id
_entity.type
_entity.pdbx_description
1 polymer ?
#
loop_
_entity_poly.entity_id
_entity_poly.type
_entity_poly.pdbx_seq_one_letter_code
_entity_poly.pdbx_strand_id
1 'polypeptide(L)'
;PLNIDQSLDARDAIAKSLYSSLFSWLVQRINLMVYNSSKKTSIALLDIFGFENFEENNFEQLCINYANETLQYFFNKHVFRLEQHEYLKEKIEWLPITYSDNQNIMQLIAKKPTGIMSLLDDESNFPKASDQSFLEKCHFNHALSELYSRPRLASMEFGIKHFAGQVWYSVEGFLDKNRDTLRPDVISLLINSKMSIISKMFRDLKISSKYQKSHHRSDGRLITIKPRTPTVSSRFQDSLNSLLENMSKCNPWFVRCIKPNNDKSALKFDVTVVREQLRFLGILETIKIRKLGFPIRIKYSNFLERYKCLIGSATSRNMSSKEICKSILDRVVMCNDQYQLAATKVFMKENIERLLEQERNNTLKCAVIAVQKHVRTFLVRKKYQKYLRSVVKIQTAYRGHRCRQKYLKIQKSIICVQSLWRMKRQRRDYENIKAILARKRESEKAAIEKEKDRAAREEKEKVTRAVAGVNHLEIPAELA
;
A
#
# COMPACT_ATOMS: atom_id res chain seq x y z
N PRO A 1 7.37 55.96 -26.77
CA PRO A 1 8.04 54.94 -27.61
C PRO A 1 9.15 54.28 -26.78
N LEU A 2 9.28 52.95 -26.80
CA LEU A 2 10.43 52.29 -26.16
C LEU A 2 11.65 52.41 -27.08
N ASN A 3 12.85 52.51 -26.51
CA ASN A 3 14.08 52.39 -27.30
C ASN A 3 14.31 50.90 -27.69
N ILE A 4 15.36 50.62 -28.48
CA ILE A 4 15.64 49.27 -28.98
C ILE A 4 15.84 48.29 -27.81
N ASP A 5 16.68 48.65 -26.83
CA ASP A 5 17.02 47.78 -25.70
C ASP A 5 15.79 47.47 -24.83
N GLN A 6 15.01 48.50 -24.48
CA GLN A 6 13.75 48.35 -23.75
C GLN A 6 12.72 47.51 -24.52
N SER A 7 12.75 47.54 -25.85
CA SER A 7 11.86 46.72 -26.68
C SER A 7 12.29 45.26 -26.69
N LEU A 8 13.60 44.98 -26.71
CA LEU A 8 14.15 43.63 -26.60
C LEU A 8 13.87 43.04 -25.22
N ASP A 9 14.10 43.81 -24.15
CA ASP A 9 13.81 43.40 -22.78
C ASP A 9 12.32 43.09 -22.59
N ALA A 10 11.44 43.94 -23.15
CA ALA A 10 10.01 43.71 -23.10
C ALA A 10 9.61 42.42 -23.84
N ARG A 11 10.19 42.14 -25.02
CA ARG A 11 9.97 40.88 -25.76
C ARG A 11 10.37 39.68 -24.92
N ASP A 12 11.55 39.73 -24.30
CA ASP A 12 12.10 38.61 -23.54
C ASP A 12 11.34 38.36 -22.24
N ALA A 13 10.89 39.42 -21.56
CA ALA A 13 10.01 39.33 -20.40
C ALA A 13 8.67 38.65 -20.75
N ILE A 14 8.10 38.95 -21.92
CA ILE A 14 6.88 38.30 -22.41
C ILE A 14 7.10 36.81 -22.62
N ALA A 15 8.19 36.43 -23.29
CA ALA A 15 8.52 35.03 -23.54
C ALA A 15 8.72 34.24 -22.22
N LYS A 16 9.51 34.80 -21.28
CA LYS A 16 9.74 34.22 -19.95
C LYS A 16 8.45 34.03 -19.18
N SER A 17 7.57 35.04 -19.19
CA SER A 17 6.30 34.97 -18.47
C SER A 17 5.33 33.96 -19.07
N LEU A 18 5.23 33.88 -20.41
CA LEU A 18 4.42 32.86 -21.08
C LEU A 18 4.88 31.45 -20.71
N TYR A 19 6.20 31.21 -20.74
CA TYR A 19 6.78 29.93 -20.38
C TYR A 19 6.54 29.58 -18.90
N SER A 20 6.80 30.51 -17.98
CA SER A 20 6.57 30.31 -16.55
C SER A 20 5.09 30.04 -16.21
N SER A 21 4.19 30.73 -16.89
CA SER A 21 2.74 30.51 -16.78
C SER A 21 2.33 29.11 -17.23
N LEU A 22 2.83 28.69 -18.39
CA LEU A 22 2.57 27.37 -18.95
C LEU A 22 3.11 26.26 -18.05
N PHE A 23 4.34 26.43 -17.54
CA PHE A 23 4.95 25.49 -16.59
C PHE A 23 4.09 25.35 -15.33
N SER A 24 3.67 26.48 -14.75
CA SER A 24 2.82 26.49 -13.55
C SER A 24 1.47 25.80 -13.78
N TRP A 25 0.86 26.03 -14.96
CA TRP A 25 -0.37 25.37 -15.37
C TRP A 25 -0.19 23.85 -15.54
N LEU A 26 0.91 23.40 -16.15
CA LEU A 26 1.23 21.98 -16.29
C LEU A 26 1.39 21.30 -14.93
N VAL A 27 2.13 21.92 -14.00
CA VAL A 27 2.29 21.41 -12.63
C VAL A 27 0.93 21.29 -11.93
N GLN A 28 0.07 22.30 -12.04
CA GLN A 28 -1.27 22.25 -11.45
C GLN A 28 -2.12 21.11 -12.06
N ARG A 29 -2.04 20.91 -13.37
CA ARG A 29 -2.75 19.81 -14.07
C ARG A 29 -2.29 18.45 -13.61
N ILE A 30 -0.98 18.23 -13.50
CA ILE A 30 -0.40 16.98 -12.97
C ILE A 30 -0.87 16.76 -11.53
N ASN A 31 -0.84 17.79 -10.68
CA ASN A 31 -1.30 17.69 -9.29
C ASN A 31 -2.77 17.28 -9.18
N LEU A 32 -3.65 17.81 -10.03
CA LEU A 32 -5.07 17.43 -10.05
C LEU A 32 -5.29 15.97 -10.48
N MET A 33 -4.42 15.41 -11.33
CA MET A 33 -4.51 14.01 -11.75
C MET A 33 -3.96 13.04 -10.69
N VAL A 34 -2.91 13.45 -9.97
CA VAL A 34 -2.19 12.58 -9.03
C VAL A 34 -2.78 12.65 -7.62
N TYR A 35 -3.39 13.77 -7.21
CA TYR A 35 -3.85 13.97 -5.85
C TYR A 35 -5.20 13.27 -5.57
N ASN A 36 -5.19 12.26 -4.71
CA ASN A 36 -6.38 11.64 -4.13
C ASN A 36 -6.56 12.08 -2.66
N SER A 37 -7.78 12.40 -2.25
CA SER A 37 -8.12 13.19 -1.05
C SER A 37 -7.95 12.48 0.31
N SER A 38 -7.38 11.28 0.35
CA SER A 38 -7.32 10.44 1.56
C SER A 38 -5.89 10.26 2.11
N LYS A 39 -5.29 11.30 2.70
CA LYS A 39 -3.94 11.16 3.29
C LYS A 39 -3.99 10.97 4.81
N LYS A 40 -3.47 9.83 5.28
CA LYS A 40 -3.10 9.57 6.70
C LYS A 40 -1.60 9.82 6.96
N THR A 41 -0.74 9.53 5.98
CA THR A 41 0.73 9.73 6.03
C THR A 41 1.28 10.03 4.63
N SER A 42 2.40 10.76 4.53
CA SER A 42 3.05 11.10 3.26
C SER A 42 4.57 11.02 3.36
N ILE A 43 5.22 10.62 2.27
CA ILE A 43 6.66 10.75 2.05
C ILE A 43 6.86 11.90 1.06
N ALA A 44 7.71 12.87 1.42
CA ALA A 44 8.09 13.98 0.56
C ALA A 44 9.51 13.73 0.04
N LEU A 45 9.69 13.88 -1.27
CA LEU A 45 10.99 13.82 -1.93
C LEU A 45 11.34 15.23 -2.39
N LEU A 46 12.47 15.76 -1.94
CA LEU A 46 13.00 17.04 -2.37
C LEU A 46 14.15 16.79 -3.32
N ASP A 47 13.95 17.17 -4.57
CA ASP A 47 14.99 17.23 -5.60
C ASP A 47 15.26 18.69 -5.92
N ILE A 48 16.50 19.13 -5.72
CA ILE A 48 16.93 20.52 -5.88
C ILE A 48 18.30 20.54 -6.54
N PHE A 49 18.57 21.63 -7.27
CA PHE A 49 19.88 21.92 -7.84
C PHE A 49 20.97 21.85 -6.75
N GLY A 50 22.09 21.22 -7.10
CA GLY A 50 23.29 21.22 -6.27
C GLY A 50 23.98 22.58 -6.28
N PHE A 51 25.03 22.71 -5.47
CA PHE A 51 25.89 23.88 -5.47
C PHE A 51 26.54 24.09 -6.85
N GLU A 52 26.50 25.31 -7.37
CA GLU A 52 27.03 25.68 -8.69
C GLU A 52 28.16 26.70 -8.56
N ASN A 53 29.24 26.47 -9.31
CA ASN A 53 30.33 27.43 -9.46
C ASN A 53 30.87 27.30 -10.89
N PHE A 54 30.51 28.24 -11.75
CA PHE A 54 30.95 28.35 -13.13
C PHE A 54 32.02 29.44 -13.28
N GLU A 55 32.56 29.58 -14.49
CA GLU A 55 33.48 30.69 -14.82
C GLU A 55 32.79 32.05 -14.66
N GLU A 56 31.51 32.13 -15.03
CA GLU A 56 30.66 33.30 -14.82
C GLU A 56 29.43 32.90 -13.98
N ASN A 57 29.31 33.46 -12.77
CA ASN A 57 28.15 33.23 -11.90
C ASN A 57 27.31 34.50 -11.82
N ASN A 58 26.01 34.34 -12.00
CA ASN A 58 25.06 35.45 -11.99
C ASN A 58 24.04 35.30 -10.86
N PHE A 59 22.96 36.08 -10.91
CA PHE A 59 21.89 36.10 -9.91
C PHE A 59 21.25 34.72 -9.69
N GLU A 60 21.15 33.93 -10.76
CA GLU A 60 20.62 32.56 -10.72
C GLU A 60 21.49 31.66 -9.83
N GLN A 61 22.81 31.68 -10.01
CA GLN A 61 23.75 30.92 -9.18
C GLN A 61 23.71 31.40 -7.74
N LEU A 62 23.57 32.71 -7.48
CA LEU A 62 23.43 33.22 -6.11
C LEU A 62 22.18 32.64 -5.43
N CYS A 63 21.04 32.59 -6.13
CA CYS A 63 19.82 31.97 -5.62
C CYS A 63 20.00 30.46 -5.36
N ILE A 64 20.61 29.73 -6.29
CA ILE A 64 20.87 28.29 -6.17
C ILE A 64 21.80 28.00 -4.98
N ASN A 65 22.90 28.74 -4.86
CA ASN A 65 23.87 28.57 -3.78
C ASN A 65 23.30 29.00 -2.44
N TYR A 66 22.47 30.06 -2.40
CA TYR A 66 21.72 30.44 -1.20
C TYR A 66 20.76 29.33 -0.74
N ALA A 67 20.03 28.69 -1.65
CA ALA A 67 19.19 27.55 -1.29
C ALA A 67 20.01 26.36 -0.76
N ASN A 68 21.17 26.07 -1.37
CA ASN A 68 22.09 25.04 -0.89
C ASN A 68 22.65 25.35 0.51
N GLU A 69 23.06 26.59 0.77
CA GLU A 69 23.47 27.05 2.11
C GLU A 69 22.35 26.87 3.13
N THR A 70 21.12 27.20 2.74
CA THR A 70 19.95 27.10 3.62
C THR A 70 19.63 25.65 3.98
N LEU A 71 19.70 24.75 2.99
CA LEU A 71 19.50 23.31 3.21
C LEU A 71 20.66 22.69 4.00
N GLN A 72 21.89 23.16 3.79
CA GLN A 72 23.03 22.73 4.59
C GLN A 72 22.90 23.21 6.04
N TYR A 73 22.39 24.42 6.27
CA TYR A 73 22.08 24.92 7.61
C TYR A 73 21.00 24.08 8.29
N PHE A 74 19.92 23.74 7.56
CA PHE A 74 18.88 22.84 8.04
C PHE A 74 19.44 21.46 8.42
N PHE A 75 20.30 20.89 7.57
CA PHE A 75 21.00 19.64 7.84
C PHE A 75 21.85 19.74 9.11
N ASN A 76 22.71 20.75 9.21
CA ASN A 76 23.59 20.96 10.36
C ASN A 76 22.78 21.09 11.67
N LYS A 77 21.69 21.87 11.64
CA LYS A 77 20.78 22.01 12.76
C LYS A 77 20.13 20.68 13.16
N HIS A 78 19.66 19.90 12.20
CA HIS A 78 18.93 18.67 12.49
C HIS A 78 19.85 17.52 12.94
N VAL A 79 20.99 17.35 12.27
CA VAL A 79 21.95 16.28 12.55
C VAL A 79 22.83 16.58 13.75
N PHE A 80 23.29 17.81 13.94
CA PHE A 80 24.25 18.10 15.02
C PHE A 80 23.57 18.72 16.24
N ARG A 81 22.80 19.80 16.05
CA ARG A 81 22.26 20.57 17.18
C ARG A 81 21.11 19.86 17.87
N LEU A 82 20.13 19.36 17.12
CA LEU A 82 19.00 18.64 17.70
C LEU A 82 19.40 17.28 18.28
N GLU A 83 20.38 16.60 17.68
CA GLU A 83 20.95 15.35 18.21
C GLU A 83 21.60 15.56 19.58
N GLN A 84 22.48 16.56 19.69
CA GLN A 84 23.15 16.88 20.96
C GLN A 84 22.16 17.36 22.02
N HIS A 85 21.17 18.17 21.64
CA HIS A 85 20.12 18.62 22.57
C HIS A 85 19.28 17.44 23.10
N GLU A 86 18.97 16.46 22.25
CA GLU A 86 18.24 15.26 22.65
C GLU A 86 19.06 14.44 23.65
N TYR A 87 20.37 14.27 23.43
CA TYR A 87 21.24 13.55 24.37
C TYR A 87 21.33 14.25 25.73
N LEU A 88 21.48 15.58 25.74
CA LEU A 88 21.48 16.36 26.98
C LEU A 88 20.14 16.23 27.73
N LYS A 89 19.01 16.35 27.02
CA LYS A 89 17.67 16.21 27.59
C LYS A 89 17.43 14.83 28.21
N GLU A 90 17.92 13.79 27.55
CA GLU A 90 17.77 12.40 27.95
C GLU A 90 18.86 11.95 28.94
N LYS A 91 19.78 12.85 29.32
CA LYS A 91 20.90 12.63 30.25
C LYS A 91 21.83 11.50 29.80
N ILE A 92 22.12 11.47 28.51
CA ILE A 92 23.10 10.57 27.90
C ILE A 92 24.49 11.16 28.07
N GLU A 93 25.44 10.32 28.47
CA GLU A 93 26.85 10.70 28.53
C GLU A 93 27.37 10.91 27.10
N TRP A 94 27.61 12.16 26.73
CA TRP A 94 27.99 12.55 25.37
C TRP A 94 29.02 13.67 25.36
N LEU A 95 30.06 13.52 24.54
CA LEU A 95 31.03 14.58 24.27
C LEU A 95 30.54 15.42 23.08
N PRO A 96 30.33 16.74 23.26
CA PRO A 96 29.90 17.61 22.16
C PRO A 96 30.85 17.55 20.97
N ILE A 97 30.30 17.39 19.76
CA ILE A 97 31.08 17.38 18.53
C ILE A 97 30.95 18.75 17.87
N THR A 98 32.09 19.38 17.64
CA THR A 98 32.20 20.62 16.88
C THR A 98 31.92 20.36 15.40
N TYR A 99 31.12 21.23 14.79
CA TYR A 99 30.82 21.21 13.36
C TYR A 99 30.93 22.63 12.80
N SER A 100 31.10 22.75 11.49
CA SER A 100 31.15 24.04 10.80
C SER A 100 29.74 24.60 10.63
N ASP A 101 29.41 25.63 11.42
CA ASP A 101 28.14 26.35 11.30
C ASP A 101 28.21 27.41 10.19
N ASN A 102 27.25 27.36 9.26
CA ASN A 102 27.12 28.28 8.13
C ASN A 102 26.08 29.39 8.37
N GLN A 103 25.59 29.57 9.62
CA GLN A 103 24.64 30.62 9.97
C GLN A 103 25.12 32.04 9.60
N ASN A 104 26.41 32.31 9.69
CA ASN A 104 26.97 33.63 9.35
C ASN A 104 26.90 33.91 7.84
N ILE A 105 27.06 32.89 6.99
CA ILE A 105 26.91 33.00 5.53
C ILE A 105 25.44 33.27 5.18
N MET A 106 24.54 32.53 5.82
CA MET A 106 23.09 32.75 5.69
C MET A 106 22.67 34.18 6.06
N GLN A 107 23.24 34.72 7.14
CA GLN A 107 22.99 36.11 7.54
C GLN A 107 23.57 37.11 6.53
N LEU A 108 24.77 36.88 6.00
CA LEU A 108 25.35 37.75 4.97
C LEU A 108 24.42 37.87 3.75
N ILE A 109 23.82 36.75 3.32
CA ILE A 109 22.99 36.74 2.11
C ILE A 109 21.58 37.31 2.36
N ALA A 110 20.91 36.90 3.45
CA ALA A 110 19.47 37.11 3.59
C ALA A 110 19.02 37.85 4.87
N LYS A 111 19.94 38.31 5.73
CA LYS A 111 19.55 39.08 6.93
C LYS A 111 18.91 40.40 6.54
N LYS A 112 17.76 40.75 7.13
CA LYS A 112 17.16 42.07 6.95
C LYS A 112 17.73 43.05 8.00
N PRO A 113 17.99 44.33 7.65
CA PRO A 113 17.84 44.95 6.32
C PRO A 113 19.13 44.92 5.46
N THR A 114 20.25 44.43 5.98
CA THR A 114 21.58 44.68 5.40
C THR A 114 22.14 43.56 4.53
N GLY A 115 21.51 42.39 4.46
CA GLY A 115 21.99 41.26 3.67
C GLY A 115 21.87 41.51 2.18
N ILE A 116 22.70 40.82 1.39
CA ILE A 116 22.84 41.02 -0.06
C ILE A 116 21.49 41.02 -0.79
N MET A 117 20.61 40.05 -0.49
CA MET A 117 19.28 39.97 -1.10
C MET A 117 18.35 41.12 -0.69
N SER A 118 18.47 41.61 0.53
CA SER A 118 17.69 42.76 1.02
C SER A 118 18.16 44.06 0.37
N LEU A 119 19.47 44.23 0.20
CA LEU A 119 20.05 45.36 -0.53
C LEU A 119 19.64 45.33 -2.01
N LEU A 120 19.61 44.14 -2.62
CA LEU A 120 19.16 43.95 -3.99
C LEU A 120 17.69 44.34 -4.15
N ASP A 121 16.83 43.93 -3.22
CA ASP A 121 15.41 44.29 -3.23
C ASP A 121 15.20 45.79 -3.06
N ASP A 122 15.98 46.43 -2.19
CA ASP A 122 15.93 47.88 -1.98
C ASP A 122 16.32 48.65 -3.26
N GLU A 123 17.43 48.29 -3.90
CA GLU A 123 17.88 48.90 -5.15
C GLU A 123 16.94 48.60 -6.32
N SER A 124 16.37 47.40 -6.38
CA SER A 124 15.43 47.01 -7.45
C SER A 124 14.17 47.88 -7.45
N ASN A 125 13.75 48.37 -6.28
CA ASN A 125 12.61 49.26 -6.11
C ASN A 125 12.97 50.76 -6.32
N PHE A 126 14.24 51.11 -6.53
CA PHE A 126 14.68 52.47 -6.76
C PHE A 126 14.86 52.77 -8.27
N PRO A 127 14.10 53.72 -8.86
CA PRO A 127 14.09 53.90 -10.32
C PRO A 127 15.41 54.31 -10.98
N LYS A 128 16.32 54.94 -10.21
CA LYS A 128 17.63 55.40 -10.70
C LYS A 128 18.79 54.52 -10.25
N ALA A 129 18.51 53.38 -9.61
CA ALA A 129 19.55 52.44 -9.20
C ALA A 129 20.09 51.68 -10.42
N SER A 130 21.38 51.35 -10.37
CA SER A 130 22.11 50.54 -11.34
C SER A 130 22.80 49.37 -10.63
N ASP A 131 23.23 48.36 -11.37
CA ASP A 131 23.98 47.24 -10.78
C ASP A 131 25.25 47.72 -10.06
N GLN A 132 25.85 48.83 -10.53
CA GLN A 132 26.99 49.49 -9.89
C GLN A 132 26.61 50.08 -8.52
N SER A 133 25.49 50.79 -8.41
CA SER A 133 25.06 51.36 -7.11
C SER A 133 24.70 50.26 -6.11
N PHE A 134 24.16 49.14 -6.58
CA PHE A 134 23.96 47.94 -5.78
C PHE A 134 25.29 47.35 -5.27
N LEU A 135 26.27 47.15 -6.16
CA LEU A 135 27.58 46.62 -5.79
C LEU A 135 28.31 47.51 -4.77
N GLU A 136 28.26 48.83 -4.94
CA GLU A 136 28.82 49.80 -4.00
C GLU A 136 28.19 49.67 -2.62
N LYS A 137 26.86 49.50 -2.53
CA LYS A 137 26.18 49.24 -1.26
C LYS A 137 26.60 47.92 -0.64
N CYS A 138 26.77 46.86 -1.42
CA CYS A 138 27.29 45.58 -0.92
C CYS A 138 28.71 45.74 -0.35
N HIS A 139 29.60 46.43 -1.08
CA HIS A 139 30.95 46.72 -0.58
C HIS A 139 30.92 47.55 0.70
N PHE A 140 30.10 48.59 0.76
CA PHE A 140 29.99 49.45 1.94
C PHE A 140 29.54 48.66 3.19
N ASN A 141 28.54 47.78 3.06
CA ASN A 141 27.97 47.05 4.18
C ASN A 141 28.79 45.81 4.60
N HIS A 142 29.57 45.22 3.68
CA HIS A 142 30.16 43.90 3.90
C HIS A 142 31.67 43.82 3.71
N ALA A 143 32.36 44.90 3.34
CA ALA A 143 33.83 44.88 3.12
C ALA A 143 34.64 44.36 4.31
N LEU A 144 34.16 44.52 5.54
CA LEU A 144 34.83 44.06 6.76
C LEU A 144 34.51 42.60 7.13
N SER A 145 33.57 41.96 6.43
CA SER A 145 33.20 40.56 6.69
C SER A 145 34.23 39.62 6.07
N GLU A 146 34.77 38.68 6.85
CA GLU A 146 35.68 37.64 6.34
C GLU A 146 35.05 36.75 5.27
N LEU A 147 33.72 36.66 5.26
CA LEU A 147 32.92 35.85 4.33
C LEU A 147 32.62 36.57 3.00
N TYR A 148 32.91 37.86 2.93
CA TYR A 148 32.74 38.68 1.74
C TYR A 148 34.11 39.02 1.15
N SER A 149 34.21 39.10 -0.17
CA SER A 149 35.46 39.42 -0.86
C SER A 149 35.23 40.47 -1.93
N ARG A 150 36.12 41.46 -1.95
CA ARG A 150 36.16 42.50 -2.99
C ARG A 150 37.17 42.09 -4.06
N PRO A 151 36.88 42.32 -5.34
CA PRO A 151 37.85 42.08 -6.39
C PRO A 151 39.04 43.03 -6.24
N ARG A 152 40.21 42.59 -6.69
CA ARG A 152 41.45 43.39 -6.64
C ARG A 152 41.46 44.49 -7.70
N LEU A 153 40.85 44.21 -8.85
CA LEU A 153 40.62 45.15 -9.93
C LEU A 153 39.19 45.68 -9.82
N ALA A 154 38.91 46.85 -10.40
CA ALA A 154 37.56 47.41 -10.45
C ALA A 154 36.70 46.61 -11.46
N SER A 155 36.33 45.39 -11.09
CA SER A 155 35.37 44.54 -11.80
C SER A 155 34.00 44.61 -11.14
N MET A 156 32.96 44.36 -11.95
CA MET A 156 31.56 44.36 -11.54
C MET A 156 31.18 43.06 -10.83
N GLU A 157 31.91 42.70 -9.78
CA GLU A 157 31.72 41.43 -9.08
C GLU A 157 31.95 41.53 -7.58
N PHE A 158 31.36 40.58 -6.85
CA PHE A 158 31.69 40.34 -5.45
C PHE A 158 31.84 38.86 -5.17
N GLY A 159 32.63 38.54 -4.15
CA GLY A 159 32.88 37.17 -3.74
C GLY A 159 32.18 36.81 -2.43
N ILE A 160 31.63 35.60 -2.33
CA ILE A 160 31.14 35.01 -1.08
C ILE A 160 31.91 33.72 -0.80
N LYS A 161 32.38 33.55 0.45
CA LYS A 161 32.88 32.28 0.97
C LYS A 161 31.72 31.40 1.41
N HIS A 162 31.27 30.54 0.52
CA HIS A 162 30.26 29.54 0.81
C HIS A 162 30.85 28.33 1.55
N PHE A 163 29.99 27.47 2.08
CA PHE A 163 30.40 26.21 2.70
C PHE A 163 31.21 25.31 1.76
N ALA A 164 30.94 25.38 0.45
CA ALA A 164 31.62 24.62 -0.59
C ALA A 164 32.85 25.32 -1.20
N GLY A 165 33.12 26.57 -0.82
CA GLY A 165 34.25 27.34 -1.33
C GLY A 165 33.89 28.77 -1.71
N GLN A 166 34.88 29.51 -2.21
CA GLN A 166 34.70 30.87 -2.71
C GLN A 166 34.00 30.85 -4.07
N VAL A 167 32.95 31.65 -4.23
CA VAL A 167 32.28 31.90 -5.52
C VAL A 167 32.26 33.41 -5.79
N TRP A 168 32.55 33.78 -7.04
CA TRP A 168 32.51 35.15 -7.53
C TRP A 168 31.26 35.35 -8.38
N TYR A 169 30.49 36.39 -8.08
CA TYR A 169 29.25 36.73 -8.77
C TYR A 169 29.40 38.05 -9.52
N SER A 170 29.17 38.03 -10.83
CA SER A 170 29.02 39.26 -11.63
C SER A 170 27.68 39.90 -11.29
N VAL A 171 27.66 41.20 -10.98
CA VAL A 171 26.40 41.91 -10.69
C VAL A 171 25.64 42.34 -11.94
N GLU A 172 26.20 42.10 -13.12
CA GLU A 172 25.60 42.54 -14.38
C GLU A 172 24.20 41.92 -14.59
N GLY A 173 23.20 42.80 -14.74
CA GLY A 173 21.80 42.42 -14.92
C GLY A 173 21.09 41.94 -13.66
N PHE A 174 21.68 42.09 -12.46
CA PHE A 174 21.05 41.66 -11.20
C PHE A 174 19.73 42.38 -10.94
N LEU A 175 19.70 43.71 -11.09
CA LEU A 175 18.49 44.49 -10.80
C LEU A 175 17.35 44.12 -11.74
N ASP A 176 17.63 43.97 -13.04
CA ASP A 176 16.59 43.67 -14.02
C ASP A 176 16.07 42.24 -13.88
N LYS A 177 16.96 41.27 -13.60
CA LYS A 177 16.58 39.89 -13.25
C LYS A 177 15.73 39.84 -11.97
N ASN A 178 16.02 40.69 -10.98
CA ASN A 178 15.28 40.69 -9.72
C ASN A 178 13.93 41.42 -9.78
N ARG A 179 13.77 42.41 -10.68
CA ARG A 179 12.51 43.12 -10.90
C ARG A 179 11.43 42.20 -11.48
N ASP A 180 11.75 41.41 -12.51
CA ASP A 180 10.86 40.44 -13.19
C ASP A 180 9.39 40.91 -13.33
N THR A 181 9.19 42.17 -13.70
CA THR A 181 7.87 42.76 -13.85
C THR A 181 7.47 42.88 -15.31
N LEU A 182 6.37 42.21 -15.67
CA LEU A 182 5.67 42.50 -16.92
C LEU A 182 4.92 43.84 -16.83
N ARG A 183 4.92 44.58 -17.95
CA ARG A 183 4.09 45.78 -18.10
C ARG A 183 2.59 45.42 -17.98
N PRO A 184 1.79 46.22 -17.24
CA PRO A 184 0.35 45.98 -17.08
C PRO A 184 -0.44 45.88 -18.39
N ASP A 185 -0.03 46.63 -19.40
CA ASP A 185 -0.66 46.64 -20.73
C ASP A 185 -0.51 45.28 -21.42
N VAL A 186 0.67 44.66 -21.28
CA VAL A 186 0.95 43.34 -21.84
C VAL A 186 0.16 42.25 -21.12
N ILE A 187 0.07 42.32 -19.79
CA ILE A 187 -0.78 41.40 -19.03
C ILE A 187 -2.24 41.51 -19.50
N SER A 188 -2.73 42.72 -19.72
CA SER A 188 -4.11 42.95 -20.19
C SER A 188 -4.33 42.42 -21.60
N LEU A 189 -3.34 42.57 -22.50
CA LEU A 189 -3.35 41.97 -23.84
C LEU A 189 -3.44 40.43 -23.77
N LEU A 190 -2.60 39.80 -22.96
CA LEU A 190 -2.57 38.33 -22.83
C LEU A 190 -3.85 37.77 -22.21
N ILE A 191 -4.45 38.49 -21.26
CA ILE A 191 -5.78 38.17 -20.70
C ILE A 191 -6.87 38.20 -21.79
N ASN A 192 -6.76 39.11 -22.76
CA ASN A 192 -7.72 39.25 -23.86
C ASN A 192 -7.37 38.42 -25.09
N SER A 193 -6.39 37.52 -25.00
CA SER A 193 -6.01 36.64 -26.10
C SER A 193 -7.18 35.77 -26.56
N LYS A 194 -7.31 35.58 -27.88
CA LYS A 194 -8.30 34.65 -28.49
C LYS A 194 -8.00 33.19 -28.12
N MET A 195 -6.76 32.87 -27.75
CA MET A 195 -6.40 31.54 -27.28
C MET A 195 -6.85 31.36 -25.83
N SER A 196 -7.83 30.48 -25.63
CA SER A 196 -8.47 30.27 -24.32
C SER A 196 -7.47 29.86 -23.22
N ILE A 197 -6.43 29.08 -23.56
CA ILE A 197 -5.39 28.66 -22.62
C ILE A 197 -4.57 29.84 -22.09
N ILE A 198 -4.08 30.72 -22.99
CA ILE A 198 -3.31 31.91 -22.63
C ILE A 198 -4.16 32.85 -21.79
N SER A 199 -5.38 33.13 -22.27
CA SER A 199 -6.31 34.00 -21.56
C SER A 199 -6.61 33.52 -20.13
N LYS A 200 -6.88 32.21 -19.94
CA LYS A 200 -7.11 31.62 -18.62
C LYS A 200 -5.87 31.71 -17.72
N MET A 201 -4.70 31.27 -18.20
CA MET A 201 -3.46 31.31 -17.41
C MET A 201 -3.15 32.71 -16.86
N PHE A 202 -3.29 33.76 -17.68
CA PHE A 202 -2.99 35.13 -17.25
C PHE A 202 -4.10 35.77 -16.39
N ARG A 203 -5.36 35.32 -16.49
CA ARG A 203 -6.41 35.69 -15.53
C ARG A 203 -6.10 35.11 -14.15
N ASP A 204 -5.74 33.84 -14.09
CA ASP A 204 -5.41 33.14 -12.84
C ASP A 204 -4.20 33.78 -12.16
N LEU A 205 -3.17 34.18 -12.92
CA LEU A 205 -2.03 34.94 -12.43
C LEU A 205 -2.40 36.32 -11.85
N LYS A 206 -3.30 37.06 -12.52
CA LYS A 206 -3.80 38.36 -12.03
C LYS A 206 -4.63 38.20 -10.75
N ILE A 207 -5.31 37.08 -10.57
CA ILE A 207 -6.06 36.77 -9.36
C ILE A 207 -5.09 36.41 -8.23
N SER A 208 -4.14 35.50 -8.47
CA SER A 208 -3.15 35.06 -7.47
C SER A 208 -2.28 36.20 -6.93
N SER A 209 -1.84 37.11 -7.81
CA SER A 209 -1.08 38.31 -7.42
C SER A 209 -1.89 39.31 -6.56
N LYS A 210 -3.22 39.35 -6.70
CA LYS A 210 -4.09 40.16 -5.82
C LYS A 210 -4.28 39.52 -4.44
N TYR A 211 -4.40 38.19 -4.37
CA TYR A 211 -4.52 37.46 -3.10
C TYR A 211 -3.24 37.59 -2.25
N GLN A 212 -2.06 37.51 -2.86
CA GLN A 212 -0.78 37.70 -2.15
C GLN A 212 -0.62 39.11 -1.56
N LYS A 213 -1.14 40.15 -2.21
CA LYS A 213 -1.15 41.52 -1.67
C LYS A 213 -2.09 41.71 -0.45
N SER A 214 -3.06 40.81 -0.26
CA SER A 214 -4.03 40.89 0.84
C SER A 214 -3.49 40.27 2.14
N HIS A 215 -2.68 39.21 2.07
CA HIS A 215 -2.15 38.52 3.25
C HIS A 215 -0.97 39.23 3.96
N HIS A 216 -0.36 40.25 3.35
CA HIS A 216 0.71 41.04 3.99
C HIS A 216 0.19 42.21 4.86
N ARG A 217 -1.11 42.25 5.20
CA ARG A 217 -1.71 43.28 6.07
C ARG A 217 -2.17 42.70 7.41
N SER A 218 -1.22 42.33 8.27
CA SER A 218 -1.54 42.05 9.67
C SER A 218 -0.37 42.38 10.61
N ASP A 219 0.34 43.48 10.38
CA ASP A 219 1.12 44.08 11.46
C ASP A 219 0.89 45.59 11.48
N GLY A 220 0.23 46.06 12.53
CA GLY A 220 -0.38 47.38 12.66
C GLY A 220 0.61 48.50 12.93
N ARG A 221 1.59 48.71 12.05
CA ARG A 221 2.44 49.91 12.07
C ARG A 221 2.12 50.82 10.89
N LEU A 222 1.71 52.06 11.19
CA LEU A 222 1.65 53.14 10.21
C LEU A 222 3.05 53.29 9.59
N ILE A 223 3.19 52.94 8.33
CA ILE A 223 4.36 53.28 7.53
C ILE A 223 3.85 53.94 6.24
N THR A 224 4.20 55.20 6.06
CA THR A 224 3.97 56.09 4.90
C THR A 224 4.76 55.67 3.64
N ILE A 225 5.10 54.38 3.50
CA ILE A 225 5.91 53.87 2.39
C ILE A 225 5.00 53.08 1.47
N LYS A 226 4.95 53.47 0.18
CA LYS A 226 4.24 52.72 -0.87
C LYS A 226 4.64 51.24 -0.77
N PRO A 227 3.68 50.30 -0.82
CA PRO A 227 3.99 48.87 -0.77
C PRO A 227 4.96 48.53 -1.90
N ARG A 228 6.15 48.04 -1.54
CA ARG A 228 7.22 47.68 -2.47
C ARG A 228 6.74 46.57 -3.41
N THR A 229 7.17 46.61 -4.67
CA THR A 229 6.85 45.53 -5.61
C THR A 229 7.60 44.27 -5.21
N PRO A 230 6.93 43.11 -5.08
CA PRO A 230 7.60 41.86 -4.71
C PRO A 230 8.53 41.42 -5.84
N THR A 231 9.81 41.24 -5.49
CA THR A 231 10.92 40.88 -6.38
C THR A 231 11.05 39.36 -6.50
N VAL A 232 11.91 38.90 -7.42
CA VAL A 232 12.24 37.47 -7.54
C VAL A 232 12.88 36.94 -6.28
N SER A 233 13.88 37.65 -5.75
CA SER A 233 14.57 37.33 -4.50
C SER A 233 13.60 37.20 -3.33
N SER A 234 12.67 38.14 -3.15
CA SER A 234 11.72 38.08 -2.03
C SER A 234 10.79 36.86 -2.13
N ARG A 235 10.26 36.57 -3.32
CA ARG A 235 9.40 35.39 -3.55
C ARG A 235 10.15 34.08 -3.37
N PHE A 236 11.42 34.05 -3.78
CA PHE A 236 12.30 32.91 -3.62
C PHE A 236 12.57 32.63 -2.14
N GLN A 237 12.90 33.67 -1.36
CA GLN A 237 13.08 33.55 0.09
C GLN A 237 11.82 33.05 0.79
N ASP A 238 10.64 33.58 0.45
CA ASP A 238 9.37 33.14 1.05
C ASP A 238 9.07 31.67 0.72
N SER A 239 9.31 31.26 -0.53
CA SER A 239 9.12 29.86 -0.97
C SER A 239 10.08 28.91 -0.26
N LEU A 240 11.35 29.32 -0.10
CA LEU A 240 12.38 28.54 0.59
C LEU A 240 12.07 28.40 2.09
N ASN A 241 11.63 29.48 2.75
CA ASN A 241 11.21 29.43 4.15
C ASN A 241 10.00 28.50 4.33
N SER A 242 8.99 28.58 3.45
CA SER A 242 7.84 27.68 3.49
C SER A 242 8.24 26.21 3.30
N LEU A 243 9.20 25.94 2.41
CA LEU A 243 9.77 24.60 2.25
C LEU A 243 10.42 24.10 3.54
N LEU A 244 11.28 24.91 4.17
CA LEU A 244 11.94 24.54 5.44
C LEU A 244 10.95 24.29 6.57
N GLU A 245 9.90 25.10 6.67
CA GLU A 245 8.83 24.89 7.66
C GLU A 245 8.14 23.54 7.46
N ASN A 246 7.83 23.18 6.21
CA ASN A 246 7.22 21.89 5.88
C ASN A 246 8.17 20.73 6.17
N MET A 247 9.45 20.87 5.82
CA MET A 247 10.49 19.87 6.14
C MET A 247 10.67 19.70 7.66
N SER A 248 10.55 20.77 8.45
CA SER A 248 10.71 20.71 9.90
C SER A 248 9.63 19.90 10.63
N LYS A 249 8.46 19.73 10.00
CA LYS A 249 7.34 18.92 10.49
C LYS A 249 7.49 17.43 10.14
N CYS A 250 8.42 17.08 9.27
CA CYS A 250 8.67 15.71 8.83
C CYS A 250 9.86 15.08 9.57
N ASN A 251 10.01 13.75 9.46
CA ASN A 251 11.25 13.07 9.81
C ASN A 251 12.19 13.06 8.59
N PRO A 252 13.28 13.84 8.57
CA PRO A 252 14.11 14.00 7.37
C PRO A 252 15.04 12.81 7.15
N TRP A 253 15.14 12.39 5.90
CA TRP A 253 16.12 11.41 5.43
C TRP A 253 17.01 12.10 4.41
N PHE A 254 18.33 11.94 4.55
CA PHE A 254 19.30 12.63 3.71
C PHE A 254 20.00 11.65 2.77
N VAL A 255 19.99 11.97 1.48
CA VAL A 255 20.78 11.30 0.44
C VAL A 255 21.77 12.32 -0.11
N ARG A 256 23.08 12.01 -0.06
CA ARG A 256 24.14 12.87 -0.59
C ARG A 256 24.67 12.29 -1.89
N CYS A 257 24.40 12.96 -3.00
CA CYS A 257 24.95 12.62 -4.30
C CYS A 257 26.38 13.15 -4.42
N ILE A 258 27.31 12.33 -4.90
CA ILE A 258 28.72 12.68 -5.08
C ILE A 258 29.08 12.62 -6.57
N LYS A 259 29.62 13.71 -7.10
CA LYS A 259 30.14 13.78 -8.46
C LYS A 259 31.53 13.11 -8.51
N PRO A 260 31.72 12.03 -9.27
CA PRO A 260 32.98 11.28 -9.24
C PRO A 260 34.09 11.93 -10.08
N ASN A 261 33.75 12.73 -11.10
CA ASN A 261 34.70 13.47 -11.94
C ASN A 261 33.97 14.61 -12.70
N ASN A 262 34.72 15.60 -13.20
CA ASN A 262 34.18 16.72 -13.97
C ASN A 262 33.95 16.41 -15.46
N ASP A 263 34.63 15.41 -15.99
CA ASP A 263 34.61 15.05 -17.43
C ASP A 263 33.37 14.26 -17.85
N LYS A 264 32.43 14.02 -16.92
CA LYS A 264 31.23 13.17 -17.12
C LYS A 264 31.58 11.75 -17.59
N SER A 265 32.79 11.28 -17.27
CA SER A 265 33.28 9.96 -17.65
C SER A 265 32.74 8.88 -16.72
N ALA A 266 32.21 7.79 -17.26
CA ALA A 266 31.77 6.65 -16.47
C ALA A 266 32.96 6.00 -15.75
N LEU A 267 32.75 5.55 -14.51
CA LEU A 267 33.73 4.81 -13.68
C LEU A 267 35.08 5.50 -13.43
N LYS A 268 35.23 6.78 -13.79
CA LYS A 268 36.40 7.60 -13.46
C LYS A 268 36.21 8.23 -12.08
N PHE A 269 37.15 7.99 -11.17
CA PHE A 269 37.12 8.52 -9.82
C PHE A 269 38.26 9.53 -9.62
N ASP A 270 37.91 10.81 -9.56
CA ASP A 270 38.83 11.88 -9.23
C ASP A 270 38.84 12.09 -7.71
N VAL A 271 39.95 11.69 -7.09
CA VAL A 271 40.13 11.75 -5.64
C VAL A 271 40.04 13.19 -5.12
N THR A 272 40.53 14.17 -5.87
CA THR A 272 40.54 15.57 -5.42
C THR A 272 39.12 16.11 -5.41
N VAL A 273 38.38 15.93 -6.50
CA VAL A 273 36.99 16.35 -6.64
C VAL A 273 36.09 15.69 -5.60
N VAL A 274 36.26 14.38 -5.36
CA VAL A 274 35.44 13.67 -4.35
C VAL A 274 35.84 14.09 -2.94
N ARG A 275 37.13 14.25 -2.63
CA ARG A 275 37.60 14.64 -1.30
C ARG A 275 37.08 16.02 -0.88
N GLU A 276 37.03 16.97 -1.80
CA GLU A 276 36.49 18.31 -1.53
C GLU A 276 34.99 18.23 -1.19
N GLN A 277 34.21 17.48 -1.99
CA GLN A 277 32.80 17.22 -1.71
C GLN A 277 32.57 16.58 -0.33
N LEU A 278 33.37 15.57 0.04
CA LEU A 278 33.24 14.92 1.35
C LEU A 278 33.47 15.90 2.52
N ARG A 279 34.37 16.87 2.35
CA ARG A 279 34.66 17.90 3.36
C ARG A 279 33.52 18.90 3.45
N PHE A 280 33.13 19.54 2.34
CA PHE A 280 32.12 20.60 2.42
C PHE A 280 30.70 20.07 2.69
N LEU A 281 30.36 18.86 2.25
CA LEU A 281 29.05 18.26 2.59
C LEU A 281 28.93 17.84 4.06
N GLY A 282 30.01 17.91 4.84
CA GLY A 282 30.05 17.53 6.26
C GLY A 282 29.89 16.02 6.47
N ILE A 283 30.27 15.20 5.48
CA ILE A 283 30.06 13.75 5.52
C ILE A 283 30.94 13.11 6.60
N LEU A 284 32.17 13.58 6.77
CA LEU A 284 33.11 13.05 7.76
C LEU A 284 32.62 13.29 9.19
N GLU A 285 32.13 14.50 9.47
CA GLU A 285 31.55 14.88 10.76
C GLU A 285 30.26 14.11 11.03
N THR A 286 29.45 13.89 9.99
CA THR A 286 28.23 13.07 10.08
C THR A 286 28.55 11.61 10.43
N ILE A 287 29.57 11.02 9.80
CA ILE A 287 30.05 9.67 10.13
C ILE A 287 30.54 9.62 11.58
N LYS A 288 31.28 10.64 12.02
CA LYS A 288 31.79 10.73 13.40
C LYS A 288 30.66 10.76 14.42
N ILE A 289 29.64 11.60 14.21
CA ILE A 289 28.44 11.63 15.07
C ILE A 289 27.73 10.28 15.09
N ARG A 290 27.44 9.70 13.92
CA ARG A 290 26.69 8.43 13.87
C ARG A 290 27.46 7.24 14.46
N LYS A 291 28.79 7.24 14.34
CA LYS A 291 29.65 6.17 14.88
C LYS A 291 29.74 6.23 16.41
N LEU A 292 29.90 7.43 16.95
CA LEU A 292 30.04 7.65 18.38
C LEU A 292 28.67 7.63 19.08
N GLY A 293 27.65 8.17 18.42
CA GLY A 293 26.30 8.31 18.96
C GLY A 293 25.44 7.06 18.84
N PHE A 294 24.17 7.28 19.17
CA PHE A 294 23.08 6.31 19.13
C PHE A 294 21.99 6.84 18.18
N PRO A 295 22.05 6.48 16.88
CA PRO A 295 21.11 6.97 15.87
C PRO A 295 19.69 6.41 16.06
N ILE A 296 19.55 5.23 16.66
CA ILE A 296 18.24 4.60 16.90
C ILE A 296 17.73 4.96 18.30
N ARG A 297 16.53 5.54 18.35
CA ARG A 297 15.94 6.10 19.57
C ARG A 297 14.46 5.74 19.66
N ILE A 298 14.10 4.88 20.61
CA ILE A 298 12.73 4.34 20.70
C ILE A 298 12.19 4.58 22.12
N LYS A 299 11.01 5.19 22.23
CA LYS A 299 10.31 5.31 23.52
C LYS A 299 10.09 3.94 24.13
N TYR A 300 10.21 3.83 25.45
CA TYR A 300 10.02 2.55 26.16
C TYR A 300 8.71 1.85 25.78
N SER A 301 7.59 2.57 25.69
CA SER A 301 6.29 2.02 25.27
C SER A 301 6.35 1.32 23.91
N ASN A 302 6.95 1.99 22.92
CA ASN A 302 7.00 1.53 21.54
C ASN A 302 8.02 0.39 21.39
N PHE A 303 9.12 0.44 22.15
CA PHE A 303 10.10 -0.64 22.19
C PHE A 303 9.46 -1.92 22.72
N LEU A 304 8.69 -1.82 23.81
CA LEU A 304 7.99 -2.96 24.39
C LEU A 304 6.91 -3.50 23.45
N GLU A 305 6.07 -2.64 22.89
CA GLU A 305 5.06 -3.07 21.91
C GLU A 305 5.68 -3.88 20.75
N ARG A 306 6.86 -3.45 20.29
CA ARG A 306 7.55 -4.05 19.16
C ARG A 306 8.29 -5.35 19.50
N TYR A 307 9.02 -5.37 20.62
CA TYR A 307 9.99 -6.43 20.96
C TYR A 307 9.57 -7.32 22.13
N LYS A 308 8.41 -7.11 22.77
CA LYS A 308 7.91 -7.97 23.85
C LYS A 308 7.75 -9.44 23.44
N CYS A 309 7.58 -9.74 22.16
CA CYS A 309 7.56 -11.13 21.69
C CYS A 309 8.89 -11.89 21.92
N LEU A 310 10.01 -11.18 22.12
CA LEU A 310 11.32 -11.76 22.40
C LEU A 310 11.47 -12.26 23.83
N ILE A 311 10.56 -11.90 24.72
CA ILE A 311 10.51 -12.35 26.11
C ILE A 311 9.30 -13.24 26.32
N GLY A 312 9.49 -14.35 27.04
CA GLY A 312 8.40 -15.24 27.42
C GLY A 312 7.47 -14.61 28.46
N SER A 313 6.38 -15.29 28.80
CA SER A 313 5.38 -14.85 29.80
C SER A 313 5.93 -14.68 31.23
N ALA A 314 7.22 -14.91 31.46
CA ALA A 314 7.87 -14.82 32.77
C ALA A 314 8.25 -13.39 33.19
N THR A 315 7.79 -12.36 32.47
CA THR A 315 8.02 -10.98 32.88
C THR A 315 7.24 -10.70 34.17
N SER A 316 7.97 -10.54 35.27
CA SER A 316 7.39 -10.28 36.59
C SER A 316 6.49 -9.06 36.55
N ARG A 317 5.29 -9.16 37.14
CA ARG A 317 4.26 -8.11 37.19
C ARG A 317 4.72 -6.78 37.85
N ASN A 318 5.93 -6.76 38.42
CA ASN A 318 6.47 -5.66 39.21
C ASN A 318 7.67 -4.94 38.57
N MET A 319 8.06 -5.29 37.33
CA MET A 319 9.20 -4.64 36.65
C MET A 319 8.77 -3.36 35.93
N SER A 320 9.57 -2.31 36.05
CA SER A 320 9.42 -1.07 35.28
C SER A 320 9.67 -1.29 33.79
N SER A 321 9.09 -0.43 32.94
CA SER A 321 9.30 -0.49 31.49
C SER A 321 10.79 -0.48 31.09
N LYS A 322 11.61 0.24 31.85
CA LYS A 322 13.07 0.33 31.66
C LYS A 322 13.75 -1.01 31.92
N GLU A 323 13.40 -1.69 33.01
CA GLU A 323 13.97 -3.00 33.36
C GLU A 323 13.55 -4.11 32.39
N ILE A 324 12.31 -4.06 31.89
CA ILE A 324 11.85 -5.00 30.86
C ILE A 324 12.61 -4.76 29.56
N CYS A 325 12.79 -3.51 29.14
CA CYS A 325 13.60 -3.19 27.96
C CYS A 325 15.05 -3.66 28.14
N LYS A 326 15.63 -3.45 29.32
CA LYS A 326 16.97 -3.97 29.66
C LYS A 326 17.04 -5.49 29.52
N SER A 327 16.06 -6.22 30.05
CA SER A 327 16.01 -7.68 29.97
C SER A 327 15.92 -8.20 28.53
N ILE A 328 15.21 -7.50 27.64
CA ILE A 328 15.16 -7.82 26.21
C ILE A 328 16.54 -7.60 25.59
N LEU A 329 17.19 -6.47 25.90
CA LEU A 329 18.50 -6.12 25.35
C LEU A 329 19.60 -7.09 25.84
N ASP A 330 19.64 -7.42 27.12
CA ASP A 330 20.64 -8.34 27.71
C ASP A 330 20.55 -9.76 27.10
N ARG A 331 19.36 -10.16 26.60
CA ARG A 331 19.19 -11.44 25.90
C ARG A 331 19.82 -11.46 24.51
N VAL A 332 19.83 -10.31 23.83
CA VAL A 332 20.26 -10.18 22.43
C VAL A 332 21.67 -9.62 22.31
N VAL A 333 22.12 -8.83 23.30
CA VAL A 333 23.34 -8.04 23.26
C VAL A 333 24.29 -8.48 24.37
N MET A 334 25.55 -8.75 24.02
CA MET A 334 26.58 -9.19 24.97
C MET A 334 27.41 -8.04 25.56
N CYS A 335 27.31 -6.82 25.01
CA CYS A 335 28.13 -5.67 25.40
C CYS A 335 27.29 -4.39 25.58
N ASN A 336 27.49 -3.71 26.71
CA ASN A 336 26.69 -2.54 27.11
C ASN A 336 27.02 -1.25 26.35
N ASP A 337 28.17 -1.15 25.68
CA ASP A 337 28.61 0.10 25.02
C ASP A 337 27.85 0.44 23.72
N GLN A 338 26.94 -0.44 23.29
CA GLN A 338 26.19 -0.29 22.03
C GLN A 338 24.74 0.18 22.23
N TYR A 339 24.31 0.31 23.47
CA TYR A 339 23.01 0.88 23.82
C TYR A 339 23.08 1.67 25.13
N GLN A 340 22.16 2.61 25.33
CA GLN A 340 21.97 3.31 26.59
C GLN A 340 20.48 3.43 26.92
N LEU A 341 20.16 3.22 28.19
CA LEU A 341 18.80 3.37 28.71
C LEU A 341 18.65 4.73 29.36
N ALA A 342 18.11 5.67 28.60
CA ALA A 342 17.97 7.05 29.01
C ALA A 342 16.78 7.26 29.95
N ALA A 343 16.38 8.52 30.15
CA ALA A 343 15.24 8.88 30.99
C ALA A 343 13.92 8.35 30.43
N THR A 344 13.64 8.53 29.13
CA THR A 344 12.34 8.17 28.52
C THR A 344 12.42 7.21 27.34
N LYS A 345 13.63 6.96 26.81
CA LYS A 345 13.85 6.19 25.58
C LYS A 345 15.02 5.22 25.72
N VAL A 346 14.99 4.19 24.87
CA VAL A 346 16.13 3.33 24.58
C VAL A 346 16.90 3.92 23.42
N PHE A 347 18.19 4.14 23.61
CA PHE A 347 19.14 4.60 22.60
C PHE A 347 20.03 3.42 22.21
N MET A 348 20.21 3.17 20.92
CA MET A 348 21.03 2.05 20.45
C MET A 348 21.69 2.35 19.11
N LYS A 349 22.73 1.57 18.78
CA LYS A 349 23.34 1.56 17.47
C LYS A 349 22.54 0.70 16.47
N GLU A 350 22.69 0.98 15.18
CA GLU A 350 21.93 0.32 14.10
C GLU A 350 22.13 -1.20 14.08
N ASN A 351 23.32 -1.68 14.45
CA ASN A 351 23.60 -3.11 14.52
C ASN A 351 22.76 -3.80 15.61
N ILE A 352 22.53 -3.17 16.76
CA ILE A 352 21.67 -3.70 17.83
C ILE A 352 20.22 -3.78 17.38
N GLU A 353 19.71 -2.71 16.76
CA GLU A 353 18.35 -2.73 16.19
C GLU A 353 18.20 -3.85 15.16
N ARG A 354 19.19 -4.02 14.27
CA ARG A 354 19.18 -5.09 13.28
C ARG A 354 19.13 -6.48 13.91
N LEU A 355 19.91 -6.72 14.98
CA LEU A 355 19.84 -7.98 15.72
C LEU A 355 18.46 -8.19 16.36
N LEU A 356 17.89 -7.17 17.00
CA LEU A 356 16.56 -7.24 17.60
C LEU A 356 15.47 -7.55 16.57
N GLU A 357 15.53 -6.91 15.39
CA GLU A 357 14.60 -7.18 14.29
C GLU A 357 14.76 -8.59 13.72
N GLN A 358 16.00 -9.08 13.61
CA GLN A 358 16.26 -10.44 13.15
C GLN A 358 15.65 -11.48 14.10
N GLU A 359 15.90 -11.36 15.41
CA GLU A 359 15.33 -12.26 16.41
C GLU A 359 13.81 -12.16 16.49
N ARG A 360 13.26 -10.96 16.32
CA ARG A 360 11.83 -10.73 16.28
C ARG A 360 11.21 -11.42 15.07
N ASN A 361 11.81 -11.25 13.90
CA ASN A 361 11.34 -11.88 12.67
C ASN A 361 11.42 -13.40 12.76
N ASN A 362 12.46 -13.96 13.37
CA ASN A 362 12.58 -15.40 13.62
C ASN A 362 11.45 -15.91 14.54
N THR A 363 11.21 -15.22 15.64
CA THR A 363 10.14 -15.56 16.60
C THR A 363 8.74 -15.49 15.96
N LEU A 364 8.47 -14.40 15.23
CA LEU A 364 7.20 -14.23 14.51
C LEU A 364 7.03 -15.27 13.41
N LYS A 365 8.09 -15.63 12.68
CA LYS A 365 8.04 -16.66 11.65
C LYS A 365 7.63 -18.02 12.24
N CYS A 366 8.19 -18.40 13.38
CA CYS A 366 7.79 -19.62 14.09
C CYS A 366 6.30 -19.59 14.50
N ALA A 367 5.83 -18.47 15.05
CA ALA A 367 4.42 -18.30 15.43
C ALA A 367 3.48 -18.36 14.21
N VAL A 368 3.83 -17.69 13.11
CA VAL A 368 3.06 -17.72 11.86
C VAL A 368 3.00 -19.13 11.28
N ILE A 369 4.12 -19.87 11.25
CA ILE A 369 4.15 -21.27 10.80
C ILE A 369 3.24 -22.14 11.68
N ALA A 370 3.25 -21.94 13.00
CA ALA A 370 2.37 -22.66 13.90
C ALA A 370 0.89 -22.38 13.61
N VAL A 371 0.50 -21.11 13.46
CA VAL A 371 -0.88 -20.73 13.09
C VAL A 371 -1.26 -21.32 11.73
N GLN A 372 -0.41 -21.17 10.71
CA GLN A 372 -0.64 -21.72 9.37
C GLN A 372 -0.81 -23.24 9.39
N LYS A 373 0.03 -23.96 10.16
CA LYS A 373 -0.07 -25.43 10.34
C LYS A 373 -1.43 -25.82 10.92
N HIS A 374 -1.88 -25.16 11.99
CA HIS A 374 -3.16 -25.46 12.63
C HIS A 374 -4.34 -25.15 11.71
N VAL A 375 -4.33 -23.99 11.04
CA VAL A 375 -5.38 -23.59 10.10
C VAL A 375 -5.47 -24.55 8.91
N ARG A 376 -4.33 -24.89 8.28
CA ARG A 376 -4.30 -25.86 7.17
C ARG A 376 -4.82 -27.23 7.62
N THR A 377 -4.40 -27.72 8.79
CA THR A 377 -4.88 -28.99 9.35
C THR A 377 -6.38 -28.95 9.62
N PHE A 378 -6.89 -27.86 10.19
CA PHE A 378 -8.31 -27.66 10.45
C PHE A 378 -9.14 -27.70 9.15
N LEU A 379 -8.71 -26.96 8.12
CA LEU A 379 -9.39 -26.93 6.82
C LEU A 379 -9.44 -28.31 6.16
N VAL A 380 -8.32 -29.04 6.16
CA VAL A 380 -8.24 -30.40 5.60
C VAL A 380 -9.12 -31.38 6.40
N ARG A 381 -9.06 -31.35 7.74
CA ARG A 381 -9.90 -32.20 8.60
C ARG A 381 -11.39 -31.94 8.38
N LYS A 382 -11.80 -30.66 8.31
CA LYS A 382 -13.19 -30.28 8.03
C LYS A 382 -13.65 -30.82 6.67
N LYS A 383 -12.81 -30.70 5.63
CA LYS A 383 -13.09 -31.24 4.29
C LYS A 383 -13.18 -32.77 4.29
N TYR A 384 -12.24 -33.45 4.95
CA TYR A 384 -12.22 -34.90 5.05
C TYR A 384 -13.43 -35.47 5.81
N GLN A 385 -13.81 -34.86 6.93
CA GLN A 385 -15.02 -35.25 7.67
C GLN A 385 -16.29 -35.06 6.82
N LYS A 386 -16.37 -34.00 6.01
CA LYS A 386 -17.48 -33.81 5.06
C LYS A 386 -17.53 -34.97 4.04
N TYR A 387 -16.38 -35.36 3.47
CA TYR A 387 -16.32 -36.49 2.55
C TYR A 387 -16.72 -37.81 3.21
N LEU A 388 -16.22 -38.13 4.40
CA LEU A 388 -16.60 -39.34 5.12
C LEU A 388 -18.12 -39.42 5.35
N ARG A 389 -18.75 -38.32 5.80
CA ARG A 389 -20.21 -38.27 5.99
C ARG A 389 -20.96 -38.51 4.67
N SER A 390 -20.50 -37.93 3.57
CA SER A 390 -21.08 -38.17 2.24
C SER A 390 -20.93 -39.62 1.78
N VAL A 391 -19.75 -40.21 1.93
CA VAL A 391 -19.47 -41.61 1.56
C VAL A 391 -20.35 -42.56 2.38
N VAL A 392 -20.40 -42.38 3.70
CA VAL A 392 -21.25 -43.22 4.58
C VAL A 392 -22.72 -43.10 4.18
N LYS A 393 -23.21 -41.88 3.88
CA LYS A 393 -24.59 -41.65 3.42
C LYS A 393 -24.91 -42.40 2.11
N ILE A 394 -23.99 -42.40 1.15
CA ILE A 394 -24.15 -43.12 -0.11
C ILE A 394 -24.11 -44.63 0.13
N GLN A 395 -23.15 -45.12 0.92
CA GLN A 395 -22.99 -46.53 1.24
C GLN A 395 -24.22 -47.09 1.98
N THR A 396 -24.77 -46.38 2.95
CA THR A 396 -25.98 -46.81 3.68
C THR A 396 -27.20 -46.81 2.77
N ALA A 397 -27.37 -45.80 1.92
CA ALA A 397 -28.45 -45.75 0.93
C ALA A 397 -28.37 -46.93 -0.05
N TYR A 398 -27.18 -47.22 -0.59
CA TYR A 398 -26.95 -48.35 -1.51
C TYR A 398 -27.17 -49.70 -0.82
N ARG A 399 -26.64 -49.91 0.39
CA ARG A 399 -26.85 -51.14 1.17
C ARG A 399 -28.35 -51.38 1.40
N GLY A 400 -29.10 -50.34 1.76
CA GLY A 400 -30.55 -50.38 1.92
C GLY A 400 -31.28 -50.71 0.61
N HIS A 401 -30.92 -50.05 -0.49
CA HIS A 401 -31.50 -50.34 -1.81
C HIS A 401 -31.23 -51.78 -2.24
N ARG A 402 -29.99 -52.27 -2.13
CA ARG A 402 -29.60 -53.64 -2.49
C ARG A 402 -30.39 -54.69 -1.70
N CYS A 403 -30.59 -54.46 -0.40
CA CYS A 403 -31.38 -55.36 0.46
C CYS A 403 -32.85 -55.40 0.02
N ARG A 404 -33.47 -54.22 -0.21
CA ARG A 404 -34.85 -54.12 -0.72
C ARG A 404 -35.03 -54.80 -2.07
N GLN A 405 -34.08 -54.61 -3.01
CA GLN A 405 -34.15 -55.27 -4.32
C GLN A 405 -34.08 -56.80 -4.21
N LYS A 406 -33.22 -57.34 -3.32
CA LYS A 406 -33.17 -58.79 -3.05
C LYS A 406 -34.49 -59.29 -2.45
N TYR A 407 -35.04 -58.59 -1.47
CA TYR A 407 -36.32 -58.93 -0.85
C TYR A 407 -37.46 -58.95 -1.88
N LEU A 408 -37.59 -57.91 -2.70
CA LEU A 408 -38.60 -57.82 -3.76
C LEU A 408 -38.46 -58.96 -4.79
N LYS A 409 -37.23 -59.34 -5.14
CA LYS A 409 -36.98 -60.48 -6.05
C LYS A 409 -37.46 -61.80 -5.43
N ILE A 410 -37.15 -62.03 -4.16
CA ILE A 410 -37.62 -63.22 -3.41
C ILE A 410 -39.14 -63.21 -3.31
N GLN A 411 -39.75 -62.09 -2.91
CA GLN A 411 -41.19 -61.94 -2.80
C GLN A 411 -41.91 -62.25 -4.11
N LYS A 412 -41.45 -61.67 -5.24
CA LYS A 412 -41.99 -61.98 -6.58
C LYS A 412 -41.85 -63.46 -6.94
N SER A 413 -40.71 -64.07 -6.59
CA SER A 413 -40.46 -65.50 -6.84
C SER A 413 -41.41 -66.40 -6.03
N ILE A 414 -41.64 -66.08 -4.75
CA ILE A 414 -42.59 -66.80 -3.88
C ILE A 414 -44.00 -66.68 -4.43
N ILE A 415 -44.45 -65.48 -4.81
CA ILE A 415 -45.78 -65.26 -5.40
C ILE A 415 -45.93 -66.09 -6.68
N CYS A 416 -44.91 -66.15 -7.53
CA CYS A 416 -44.91 -66.98 -8.75
C CYS A 416 -45.05 -68.47 -8.40
N VAL A 417 -44.24 -69.00 -7.47
CA VAL A 417 -44.33 -70.40 -7.02
C VAL A 417 -45.69 -70.72 -6.42
N GLN A 418 -46.22 -69.85 -5.55
CA GLN A 418 -47.55 -70.00 -4.97
C GLN A 418 -48.64 -70.04 -6.05
N SER A 419 -48.57 -69.14 -7.05
CA SER A 419 -49.52 -69.11 -8.16
C SER A 419 -49.48 -70.38 -9.02
N LEU A 420 -48.28 -70.88 -9.34
CA LEU A 420 -48.08 -72.13 -10.08
C LEU A 420 -48.58 -73.34 -9.31
N TRP A 421 -48.31 -73.41 -8.00
CA TRP A 421 -48.80 -74.49 -7.14
C TRP A 421 -50.32 -74.48 -7.04
N ARG A 422 -50.93 -73.31 -6.78
CA ARG A 422 -52.40 -73.15 -6.73
C ARG A 422 -53.05 -73.57 -8.05
N MET A 423 -52.48 -73.16 -9.19
CA MET A 423 -52.94 -73.55 -10.52
C MET A 423 -52.82 -75.07 -10.75
N LYS A 424 -51.67 -75.68 -10.44
CA LYS A 424 -51.46 -77.13 -10.60
C LYS A 424 -52.38 -77.95 -9.72
N ARG A 425 -52.59 -77.52 -8.46
CA ARG A 425 -53.52 -78.16 -7.53
C ARG A 425 -54.95 -78.10 -8.07
N GLN A 426 -55.42 -76.91 -8.45
CA GLN A 426 -56.76 -76.73 -9.02
C GLN A 426 -56.96 -77.55 -10.30
N ARG A 427 -55.93 -77.65 -11.16
CA ARG A 427 -55.97 -78.49 -12.37
C ARG A 427 -56.12 -79.97 -12.01
N ARG A 428 -55.35 -80.50 -11.06
CA ARG A 428 -55.47 -81.89 -10.58
C ARG A 428 -56.84 -82.17 -9.98
N ASP A 429 -57.34 -81.26 -9.13
CA ASP A 429 -58.66 -81.39 -8.50
C ASP A 429 -59.77 -81.41 -9.57
N TYR A 430 -59.67 -80.55 -10.60
CA TYR A 430 -60.59 -80.53 -11.74
C TYR A 430 -60.50 -81.82 -12.59
N GLU A 431 -59.29 -82.31 -12.87
CA GLU A 431 -59.08 -83.58 -13.59
C GLU A 431 -59.69 -84.77 -12.83
N ASN A 432 -59.53 -84.82 -11.50
CA ASN A 432 -60.16 -85.82 -10.65
C ASN A 432 -61.69 -85.74 -10.68
N ILE A 433 -62.26 -84.54 -10.56
CA ILE A 433 -63.73 -84.33 -10.67
C ILE A 433 -64.22 -84.77 -12.06
N LYS A 434 -63.51 -84.39 -13.13
CA LYS A 434 -63.83 -84.80 -14.50
C LYS A 434 -63.81 -86.32 -14.67
N ALA A 435 -62.83 -87.00 -14.09
CA ALA A 435 -62.75 -88.46 -14.10
C ALA A 435 -63.88 -89.12 -13.29
N ILE A 436 -64.23 -88.59 -12.12
CA ILE A 436 -65.36 -89.08 -11.32
C ILE A 436 -66.68 -88.90 -12.07
N LEU A 437 -66.91 -87.73 -12.68
CA LEU A 437 -68.10 -87.46 -13.47
C LEU A 437 -68.19 -88.36 -14.71
N ALA A 438 -67.05 -88.64 -15.38
CA ALA A 438 -66.99 -89.60 -16.47
C ALA A 438 -67.38 -91.01 -16.01
N ARG A 439 -66.80 -91.50 -14.90
CA ARG A 439 -67.16 -92.80 -14.30
C ARG A 439 -68.63 -92.87 -13.88
N LYS A 440 -69.19 -91.80 -13.29
CA LYS A 440 -70.62 -91.71 -12.95
C LYS A 440 -71.49 -91.81 -14.19
N ARG A 441 -71.18 -91.06 -15.25
CA ARG A 441 -71.89 -91.15 -16.54
C ARG A 441 -71.81 -92.55 -17.14
N GLU A 442 -70.66 -93.21 -17.06
CA GLU A 442 -70.51 -94.61 -17.47
C GLU A 442 -71.36 -95.57 -16.62
N SER A 443 -71.37 -95.40 -15.30
CA SER A 443 -72.19 -96.22 -14.40
C SER A 443 -73.70 -95.99 -14.55
N GLU A 444 -74.13 -94.75 -14.78
CA GLU A 444 -75.54 -94.41 -15.06
C GLU A 444 -75.97 -95.01 -16.40
N LYS A 445 -75.12 -94.90 -17.44
CA LYS A 445 -75.36 -95.60 -18.72
C LYS A 445 -75.50 -97.11 -18.52
N ALA A 446 -74.58 -97.73 -17.78
CA ALA A 446 -74.62 -99.16 -17.49
C ALA A 446 -75.83 -99.58 -16.63
N ALA A 447 -76.29 -98.72 -15.71
CA ALA A 447 -77.47 -98.97 -14.90
C ALA A 447 -78.76 -98.86 -15.72
N ILE A 448 -78.88 -97.84 -16.58
CA ILE A 448 -79.99 -97.70 -17.54
C ILE A 448 -80.04 -98.92 -18.47
N GLU A 449 -78.88 -99.39 -18.93
CA GLU A 449 -78.77 -100.58 -19.78
C GLU A 449 -79.22 -101.84 -19.02
N LYS A 450 -78.79 -102.02 -17.76
CA LYS A 450 -79.27 -103.11 -16.89
C LYS A 450 -80.76 -103.03 -16.57
N GLU A 451 -81.33 -101.85 -16.34
CA GLU A 451 -82.77 -101.69 -16.13
C GLU A 451 -83.56 -102.02 -17.40
N LYS A 452 -83.09 -101.59 -18.57
CA LYS A 452 -83.67 -102.00 -19.85
C LYS A 452 -83.63 -103.52 -20.02
N ASP A 453 -82.51 -104.15 -19.70
CA ASP A 453 -82.36 -105.61 -19.73
C ASP A 453 -83.30 -106.32 -18.76
N ARG A 454 -83.49 -105.75 -17.55
CA ARG A 454 -84.39 -106.31 -16.53
C ARG A 454 -85.85 -106.17 -16.94
N ALA A 455 -86.26 -105.00 -17.40
CA ALA A 455 -87.59 -104.76 -17.95
C ALA A 455 -87.88 -105.71 -19.12
N ALA A 456 -86.92 -105.93 -20.01
CA ALA A 456 -87.06 -106.89 -21.11
C ALA A 456 -87.21 -108.35 -20.62
N ARG A 457 -86.57 -108.74 -19.51
CA ARG A 457 -86.76 -110.07 -18.90
C ARG A 457 -88.11 -110.21 -18.20
N GLU A 458 -88.55 -109.20 -17.47
CA GLU A 458 -89.87 -109.20 -16.80
C GLU A 458 -91.02 -109.19 -17.82
N GLU A 459 -90.86 -108.47 -18.94
CA GLU A 459 -91.79 -108.53 -20.08
C GLU A 459 -91.83 -109.96 -20.65
N LYS A 460 -90.67 -110.59 -20.87
CA LYS A 460 -90.58 -111.98 -21.33
C LYS A 460 -91.21 -112.97 -20.36
N GLU A 461 -91.02 -112.80 -19.05
CA GLU A 461 -91.62 -113.64 -18.00
C GLU A 461 -93.15 -113.49 -17.92
N LYS A 462 -93.67 -112.26 -18.05
CA LYS A 462 -95.12 -112.02 -18.13
C LYS A 462 -95.73 -112.68 -19.37
N VAL A 463 -95.04 -112.61 -20.51
CA VAL A 463 -95.47 -113.29 -21.75
C VAL A 463 -95.44 -114.82 -21.58
N THR A 464 -94.43 -115.38 -20.90
CA THR A 464 -94.37 -116.84 -20.68
C THR A 464 -95.42 -117.35 -19.69
N ARG A 465 -95.72 -116.60 -18.62
CA ARG A 465 -96.79 -116.97 -17.65
C ARG A 465 -98.20 -116.94 -18.24
N ALA A 466 -98.43 -116.19 -19.31
CA ALA A 466 -99.74 -116.12 -19.96
C ALA A 466 -99.99 -117.25 -20.99
N VAL A 467 -98.99 -118.04 -21.37
CA VAL A 467 -99.04 -118.93 -22.55
C VAL A 467 -98.93 -120.45 -22.23
N ALA A 468 -98.68 -120.85 -20.97
CA ALA A 468 -98.67 -122.27 -20.54
C ALA A 468 -99.68 -122.44 -19.38
N GLY A 469 -100.86 -123.03 -19.52
CA GLY A 469 -101.23 -124.34 -20.10
C GLY A 469 -101.79 -125.16 -18.93
N VAL A 470 -103.11 -125.36 -18.77
CA VAL A 470 -103.99 -126.32 -19.48
C VAL A 470 -103.32 -127.70 -19.64
N ASN A 471 -103.87 -128.70 -18.91
CA ASN A 471 -103.58 -130.15 -18.81
C ASN A 471 -102.52 -130.61 -17.78
N HIS A 472 -102.94 -131.17 -16.62
CA HIS A 472 -103.24 -132.60 -16.40
C HIS A 472 -103.51 -132.87 -14.90
N LEU A 473 -104.57 -133.63 -14.58
CA LEU A 473 -104.84 -134.20 -13.25
C LEU A 473 -105.54 -135.56 -13.44
N GLU A 474 -105.03 -136.60 -12.78
CA GLU A 474 -105.70 -137.88 -12.54
C GLU A 474 -105.54 -138.28 -11.06
N ILE A 475 -106.60 -138.88 -10.52
CA ILE A 475 -106.71 -139.71 -9.30
C ILE A 475 -107.70 -140.82 -9.75
N PRO A 476 -107.51 -142.16 -9.57
CA PRO A 476 -107.23 -142.84 -8.27
C PRO A 476 -106.39 -144.16 -8.27
N ALA A 477 -105.87 -144.50 -7.09
CA ALA A 477 -106.23 -145.73 -6.35
C ALA A 477 -106.55 -145.24 -4.93
N GLU A 478 -107.78 -145.33 -4.41
CA GLU A 478 -108.66 -146.50 -4.31
C GLU A 478 -110.12 -146.18 -4.69
N LEU A 479 -110.62 -146.85 -5.74
CA LEU A 479 -111.88 -147.62 -5.83
C LEU A 479 -112.23 -147.82 -7.32
N ALA A 480 -112.27 -149.11 -7.70
CA ALA A 480 -112.55 -149.75 -8.99
C ALA A 480 -111.51 -149.55 -10.10
#